data_AF-A0A9E1BAT0-F1
#
_entry.id   AF-A0A9E1BAT0-F1
#
_cell.length_a   1.000
_cell.length_b   1.000
_cell.length_c   1.000
_cell.angle_alpha   90.00
_cell.angle_beta   90.00
_cell.angle_gamma   90.00
#
_symmetry.space_group_name_H-M   'P 1'
#
loop_
_entity.id
_entity.type
_entity.pdbx_description
1 polymer ?
#
loop_
_entity_poly.entity_id
_entity_poly.type
_entity_poly.pdbx_seq_one_letter_code
_entity_poly.pdbx_strand_id
1 'polypeptide(L)'
;MVKKNFIVALNGVICVIMLFVFAACKNETSSDYSVILENMENLVVIEATKTDGSLEDALKSLKENGELEYEGSTGDYGFYLTSVNGYIPDVQKNEYWALYSTLGEYEGVTYSDTEFGQYEYNGKICAAASYGVSGMPLVEGELYVLAVSSY
;
A
#
# COMPACT_ATOMS: atom_id res chain seq x y z
N MET A 1 -10.70 -48.28 47.48
CA MET A 1 -10.18 -49.19 46.43
C MET A 1 -11.10 -49.06 45.23
N VAL A 2 -10.77 -48.18 44.29
CA VAL A 2 -11.55 -47.93 43.07
C VAL A 2 -10.62 -48.20 41.90
N LYS A 3 -10.91 -49.24 41.10
CA LYS A 3 -10.33 -49.42 39.77
C LYS A 3 -11.38 -50.07 38.87
N LYS A 4 -11.99 -49.27 38.02
CA LYS A 4 -12.60 -49.74 36.77
C LYS A 4 -11.79 -49.14 35.64
N ASN A 5 -10.89 -49.95 35.08
CA ASN A 5 -10.10 -49.58 33.93
C ASN A 5 -11.01 -49.68 32.69
N PHE A 6 -11.03 -48.59 31.95
CA PHE A 6 -11.84 -48.37 30.76
C PHE A 6 -11.29 -49.17 29.57
N ILE A 7 -12.21 -49.71 28.78
CA ILE A 7 -11.99 -50.56 27.61
C ILE A 7 -11.40 -49.74 26.45
N VAL A 8 -10.48 -50.39 25.74
CA VAL A 8 -9.71 -49.95 24.57
C VAL A 8 -10.49 -50.21 23.26
N ALA A 9 -10.08 -49.48 22.21
CA ALA A 9 -10.21 -49.74 20.76
C ALA A 9 -11.49 -49.23 20.06
N LEU A 10 -11.49 -48.78 18.80
CA LEU A 10 -10.48 -48.45 17.76
C LEU A 10 -11.32 -48.13 16.49
N ASN A 11 -10.81 -47.27 15.61
CA ASN A 11 -11.20 -47.04 14.20
C ASN A 11 -12.40 -46.12 13.90
N GLY A 12 -12.11 -45.04 13.17
CA GLY A 12 -13.11 -44.22 12.50
C GLY A 12 -12.54 -42.91 11.97
N VAL A 13 -11.65 -43.01 10.99
CA VAL A 13 -11.17 -41.90 10.14
C VAL A 13 -12.33 -41.02 9.69
N ILE A 14 -12.20 -39.69 9.83
CA ILE A 14 -12.55 -38.69 8.81
C ILE A 14 -11.82 -37.39 9.18
N CYS A 15 -10.82 -37.07 8.36
CA CYS A 15 -10.23 -35.74 8.27
C CYS A 15 -11.31 -34.78 7.77
N VAL A 16 -11.77 -33.86 8.61
CA VAL A 16 -12.35 -32.60 8.13
C VAL A 16 -11.31 -31.53 8.40
N ILE A 17 -10.39 -31.42 7.45
CA ILE A 17 -9.56 -30.24 7.27
C ILE A 17 -10.52 -29.11 6.92
N MET A 18 -10.97 -28.35 7.92
CA MET A 18 -11.53 -27.01 7.67
C MET A 18 -10.35 -26.12 7.33
N LEU A 19 -9.94 -26.17 6.07
CA LEU A 19 -9.29 -25.04 5.41
C LEU A 19 -10.30 -23.90 5.46
N PHE A 20 -10.25 -23.09 6.52
CA PHE A 20 -10.63 -21.69 6.41
C PHE A 20 -9.62 -21.06 5.45
N VAL A 21 -9.88 -21.24 4.16
CA VAL A 21 -9.38 -20.35 3.13
C VAL A 21 -9.96 -19.00 3.51
N PHE A 22 -9.17 -18.20 4.21
CA PHE A 22 -9.33 -16.76 4.16
C PHE A 22 -9.13 -16.39 2.69
N ALA A 23 -10.21 -16.47 1.91
CA ALA A 23 -10.38 -15.56 0.80
C ALA A 23 -10.42 -14.18 1.46
N ALA A 24 -9.23 -13.60 1.65
CA ALA A 24 -9.09 -12.17 1.82
C ALA A 24 -9.58 -11.57 0.50
N CYS A 25 -10.90 -11.47 0.36
CA CYS A 25 -11.51 -10.50 -0.52
C CYS A 25 -11.01 -9.17 0.01
N LYS A 26 -9.93 -8.71 -0.61
CA LYS A 26 -9.47 -7.34 -0.58
C LYS A 26 -10.70 -6.48 -0.86
N ASN A 27 -11.28 -5.92 0.19
CA ASN A 27 -12.29 -4.89 0.04
C ASN A 27 -11.55 -3.74 -0.61
N GLU A 28 -11.77 -3.56 -1.90
CA GLU A 28 -11.26 -2.40 -2.62
C GLU A 28 -12.00 -1.19 -2.07
N THR A 29 -11.31 -0.48 -1.18
CA THR A 29 -11.79 0.79 -0.67
C THR A 29 -11.57 1.82 -1.76
N SER A 30 -12.67 2.41 -2.23
CA SER A 30 -12.74 3.23 -3.43
C SER A 30 -13.20 4.63 -3.05
N SER A 31 -12.40 5.62 -3.41
CA SER A 31 -12.82 7.02 -3.51
C SER A 31 -13.15 7.37 -4.96
N ASP A 32 -13.70 8.57 -5.17
CA ASP A 32 -13.96 9.10 -6.53
C ASP A 32 -12.67 9.35 -7.35
N TYR A 33 -11.49 9.34 -6.69
CA TYR A 33 -10.19 9.61 -7.30
C TYR A 33 -9.36 8.34 -7.50
N SER A 34 -9.50 7.36 -6.60
CA SER A 34 -8.58 6.23 -6.54
C SER A 34 -9.14 5.02 -5.80
N VAL A 35 -8.54 3.86 -6.04
CA VAL A 35 -8.79 2.63 -5.28
C VAL A 35 -7.52 2.19 -4.58
N ILE A 36 -7.64 1.79 -3.31
CA ILE A 36 -6.56 1.13 -2.59
C ILE A 36 -6.45 -0.33 -3.05
N LEU A 37 -5.35 -0.64 -3.74
CA LEU A 37 -5.00 -1.99 -4.14
C LEU A 37 -4.26 -2.75 -3.04
N GLU A 38 -3.53 -2.09 -2.15
CA GLU A 38 -2.87 -2.76 -1.05
C GLU A 38 -2.72 -1.81 0.11
N ASN A 39 -2.89 -2.32 1.32
CA ASN A 39 -2.78 -1.53 2.53
C ASN A 39 -2.20 -2.40 3.64
N MET A 40 -0.88 -2.29 3.82
CA MET A 40 -0.09 -2.95 4.84
C MET A 40 0.65 -1.89 5.67
N GLU A 41 1.28 -2.32 6.76
CA GLU A 41 2.00 -1.44 7.69
C GLU A 41 3.06 -0.56 7.00
N ASN A 42 3.79 -1.12 6.03
CA ASN A 42 4.91 -0.47 5.34
C ASN A 42 4.73 -0.33 3.82
N LEU A 43 3.51 -0.58 3.32
CA LEU A 43 3.18 -0.53 1.90
C LEU A 43 1.72 -0.11 1.71
N VAL A 44 1.50 0.90 0.88
CA VAL A 44 0.18 1.23 0.35
C VAL A 44 0.29 1.35 -1.16
N VAL A 45 -0.60 0.66 -1.88
CA VAL A 45 -0.66 0.74 -3.34
C VAL A 45 -2.01 1.28 -3.74
N ILE A 46 -1.99 2.30 -4.60
CA ILE A 46 -3.15 3.04 -5.04
C ILE A 46 -3.18 3.00 -6.57
N GLU A 47 -4.36 2.75 -7.15
CA GLU A 47 -4.61 2.93 -8.58
C GLU A 47 -5.53 4.13 -8.76
N ALA A 48 -5.17 5.06 -9.65
CA ALA A 48 -6.01 6.19 -9.98
C ALA A 48 -7.20 5.75 -10.86
N THR A 49 -8.41 6.19 -10.51
CA THR A 49 -9.64 5.88 -11.25
C THR A 49 -10.06 6.99 -12.21
N LYS A 50 -9.40 8.15 -12.16
CA LYS A 50 -9.58 9.26 -13.10
C LYS A 50 -8.32 10.13 -13.17
N THR A 51 -8.17 10.87 -14.28
CA THR A 51 -7.14 11.90 -14.42
C THR A 51 -7.66 13.24 -13.93
N ASP A 52 -7.36 13.59 -12.69
CA ASP A 52 -7.82 14.85 -12.06
C ASP A 52 -7.07 15.11 -10.74
N GLY A 53 -6.49 16.30 -10.59
CA GLY A 53 -5.79 16.71 -9.37
C GLY A 53 -4.45 16.00 -9.14
N SER A 54 -4.07 15.91 -7.87
CA SER A 54 -2.81 15.31 -7.40
C SER A 54 -3.03 14.03 -6.60
N LEU A 55 -1.96 13.26 -6.39
CA LEU A 55 -1.99 12.12 -5.47
C LEU A 55 -2.37 12.56 -4.05
N GLU A 56 -1.98 13.76 -3.60
CA GLU A 56 -2.42 14.30 -2.30
C GLU A 56 -3.94 14.45 -2.22
N ASP A 57 -4.62 14.83 -3.31
CA ASP A 57 -6.09 14.96 -3.33
C ASP A 57 -6.76 13.59 -3.20
N ALA A 58 -6.20 12.56 -3.85
CA ALA A 58 -6.62 11.18 -3.65
C ALA A 58 -6.41 10.73 -2.20
N LEU A 59 -5.24 10.99 -1.60
CA LEU A 59 -4.95 10.66 -0.20
C LEU A 59 -5.88 11.38 0.78
N LYS A 60 -6.18 12.67 0.54
CA LYS A 60 -7.15 13.44 1.35
C LYS A 60 -8.52 12.78 1.32
N SER A 61 -9.01 12.40 0.14
CA SER A 61 -10.29 11.72 0.00
C SER A 61 -10.33 10.37 0.73
N LEU A 62 -9.26 9.57 0.61
CA LEU A 62 -9.14 8.31 1.35
C LEU A 62 -9.13 8.53 2.88
N LYS A 63 -8.49 9.61 3.34
CA LYS A 63 -8.47 9.99 4.76
C LYS A 63 -9.82 10.48 5.27
N GLU A 64 -10.51 11.32 4.51
CA GLU A 64 -11.86 11.78 4.85
C GLU A 64 -12.87 10.62 4.95
N ASN A 65 -12.68 9.58 4.15
CA ASN A 65 -13.47 8.34 4.21
C ASN A 65 -13.03 7.37 5.31
N GLY A 66 -11.94 7.65 6.04
CA GLY A 66 -11.39 6.78 7.08
C GLY A 66 -10.70 5.51 6.55
N GLU A 67 -10.27 5.51 5.30
CA GLU A 67 -9.64 4.38 4.62
C GLU A 67 -8.11 4.38 4.77
N LEU A 68 -7.55 5.56 5.00
CA LEU A 68 -6.13 5.79 5.16
C LEU A 68 -5.87 6.91 6.16
N GLU A 69 -4.94 6.71 7.08
CA GLU A 69 -4.43 7.81 7.91
C GLU A 69 -3.02 8.17 7.47
N TYR A 70 -2.70 9.45 7.41
CA TYR A 70 -1.34 9.88 7.11
C TYR A 70 -1.01 11.25 7.70
N GLU A 71 0.28 11.46 7.89
CA GLU A 71 0.91 12.73 8.24
C GLU A 71 2.06 13.01 7.28
N GLY A 72 2.48 14.27 7.20
CA GLY A 72 3.55 14.67 6.32
C GLY A 72 3.97 16.11 6.53
N SER A 73 4.86 16.57 5.67
CA SER A 73 5.38 17.94 5.71
C SER A 73 5.61 18.45 4.30
N THR A 74 5.45 19.76 4.11
CA THR A 74 5.70 20.42 2.82
C THR A 74 7.18 20.76 2.68
N GLY A 75 7.77 20.43 1.54
CA GLY A 75 9.11 20.87 1.14
C GLY A 75 9.11 21.46 -0.27
N ASP A 76 10.32 21.69 -0.81
CA ASP A 76 10.52 22.33 -2.12
C ASP A 76 9.91 21.53 -3.30
N TYR A 77 9.76 20.22 -3.13
CA TYR A 77 9.23 19.30 -4.14
C TYR A 77 7.80 18.82 -3.83
N GLY A 78 7.11 19.50 -2.91
CA GLY A 78 5.73 19.20 -2.50
C GLY A 78 5.61 18.58 -1.10
N PHE A 79 4.41 18.10 -0.79
CA PHE A 79 4.11 17.40 0.46
C PHE A 79 4.67 15.99 0.41
N TYR A 80 5.50 15.62 1.39
CA TYR A 80 6.03 14.27 1.57
C TYR A 80 5.46 13.63 2.84
N LEU A 81 5.32 12.32 2.83
CA LEU A 81 4.73 11.56 3.93
C LEU A 81 5.76 11.30 5.03
N THR A 82 5.36 11.50 6.28
CA THR A 82 6.17 11.19 7.47
C THR A 82 5.56 10.05 8.28
N SER A 83 4.28 9.75 8.08
CA SER A 83 3.58 8.62 8.69
C SER A 83 2.44 8.18 7.78
N VAL A 84 2.22 6.86 7.69
CA VAL A 84 1.04 6.28 7.04
C VAL A 84 0.52 5.16 7.94
N ASN A 85 -0.78 5.19 8.24
CA ASN A 85 -1.47 4.29 9.18
C ASN A 85 -0.76 4.12 10.53
N GLY A 86 -0.11 5.20 11.00
CA GLY A 86 0.62 5.21 12.26
C GLY A 86 2.04 4.65 12.19
N TYR A 87 2.49 4.12 11.04
CA TYR A 87 3.87 3.71 10.85
C TYR A 87 4.76 4.92 10.55
N ILE A 88 5.71 5.17 11.45
CA ILE A 88 6.71 6.23 11.36
C ILE A 88 8.07 5.57 11.05
N PRO A 89 8.72 5.95 9.93
CA PRO A 89 10.02 5.40 9.55
C PRO A 89 11.12 5.60 10.61
N ASP A 90 11.99 4.61 10.76
CA ASP A 90 13.13 4.65 11.69
C ASP A 90 14.29 5.49 11.12
N VAL A 91 14.43 6.71 11.63
CA VAL A 91 15.50 7.64 11.23
C VAL A 91 16.90 7.07 11.51
N GLN A 92 17.07 6.18 12.50
CA GLN A 92 18.38 5.57 12.78
C GLN A 92 18.78 4.54 11.71
N LYS A 93 17.82 4.07 10.93
CA LYS A 93 18.03 3.17 9.79
C LYS A 93 17.93 3.88 8.44
N ASN A 94 17.90 5.22 8.46
CA ASN A 94 17.64 6.05 7.28
C ASN A 94 16.34 5.68 6.55
N GLU A 95 15.33 5.21 7.28
CA GLU A 95 14.06 4.85 6.66
C GLU A 95 13.21 6.10 6.37
N TYR A 96 12.43 6.04 5.30
CA TYR A 96 11.50 7.08 4.89
C TYR A 96 10.37 6.48 4.04
N TRP A 97 9.25 7.20 3.92
CA TRP A 97 8.20 6.84 2.96
C TRP A 97 8.61 7.32 1.56
N ALA A 98 8.92 6.37 0.69
CA ALA A 98 9.20 6.60 -0.72
C ALA A 98 7.90 6.50 -1.54
N LEU A 99 7.82 7.32 -2.58
CA LEU A 99 6.78 7.24 -3.61
C LEU A 99 7.38 6.66 -4.88
N TYR A 100 6.76 5.61 -5.40
CA TYR A 100 7.02 5.07 -6.73
C TYR A 100 5.75 5.15 -7.57
N SER A 101 5.89 5.27 -8.88
CA SER A 101 4.75 5.27 -9.78
C SER A 101 5.08 4.65 -11.13
N THR A 102 4.07 4.11 -11.82
CA THR A 102 4.18 3.78 -13.24
C THR A 102 4.18 5.02 -14.13
N LEU A 103 3.80 6.19 -13.59
CA LEU A 103 3.81 7.46 -14.29
C LEU A 103 5.24 8.00 -14.44
N GLY A 104 5.84 7.77 -15.61
CA GLY A 104 7.16 8.26 -15.98
C GLY A 104 7.14 9.73 -16.41
N GLU A 105 6.60 10.01 -17.61
CA GLU A 105 6.45 11.36 -18.16
C GLU A 105 4.97 11.68 -18.37
N TYR A 106 4.57 12.90 -18.00
CA TYR A 106 3.22 13.41 -18.24
C TYR A 106 3.30 14.88 -18.66
N GLU A 107 2.62 15.23 -19.75
CA GLU A 107 2.60 16.59 -20.32
C GLU A 107 4.00 17.21 -20.54
N GLY A 108 5.00 16.37 -20.88
CA GLY A 108 6.39 16.81 -21.12
C GLY A 108 7.23 17.03 -19.86
N VAL A 109 6.75 16.60 -18.69
CA VAL A 109 7.47 16.64 -17.41
C VAL A 109 7.71 15.21 -16.93
N THR A 110 8.96 14.89 -16.58
CA THR A 110 9.32 13.61 -15.95
C THR A 110 8.98 13.64 -14.46
N TYR A 111 8.06 12.78 -14.04
CA TYR A 111 7.61 12.65 -12.66
C TYR A 111 8.29 11.50 -11.92
N SER A 112 8.66 10.42 -12.62
CA SER A 112 9.34 9.27 -12.03
C SER A 112 10.43 8.75 -12.95
N ASP A 113 11.56 8.31 -12.36
CA ASP A 113 12.67 7.74 -13.10
C ASP A 113 13.26 6.53 -12.36
N THR A 114 13.49 5.44 -13.10
CA THR A 114 14.12 4.22 -12.59
C THR A 114 15.56 4.44 -12.13
N GLU A 115 16.24 5.47 -12.65
CA GLU A 115 17.59 5.84 -12.22
C GLU A 115 17.65 6.27 -10.74
N PHE A 116 16.54 6.77 -10.19
CA PHE A 116 16.43 7.16 -8.78
C PHE A 116 15.97 6.02 -7.86
N GLY A 117 15.50 4.93 -8.45
CA GLY A 117 14.99 3.76 -7.73
C GLY A 117 13.80 3.13 -8.42
N GLN A 118 13.48 1.90 -8.04
CA GLN A 118 12.35 1.17 -8.59
C GLN A 118 11.72 0.24 -7.56
N TYR A 119 10.44 -0.01 -7.73
CA TYR A 119 9.65 -0.96 -6.96
C TYR A 119 8.85 -1.85 -7.92
N GLU A 120 8.96 -3.17 -7.80
CA GLU A 120 8.17 -4.10 -8.61
C GLU A 120 6.86 -4.44 -7.89
N TYR A 121 5.73 -4.18 -8.53
CA TYR A 121 4.41 -4.54 -8.03
C TYR A 121 3.63 -5.32 -9.09
N ASN A 122 3.27 -6.57 -8.78
CA ASN A 122 2.52 -7.46 -9.69
C ASN A 122 3.11 -7.52 -11.12
N GLY A 123 4.44 -7.58 -11.23
CA GLY A 123 5.14 -7.65 -12.52
C GLY A 123 5.22 -6.33 -13.29
N LYS A 124 4.72 -5.22 -12.73
CA LYS A 124 4.94 -3.85 -13.23
C LYS A 124 6.09 -3.20 -12.48
N ILE A 125 6.91 -2.43 -13.18
CA ILE A 125 7.97 -1.62 -12.59
C ILE A 125 7.41 -0.23 -12.31
N CYS A 126 7.45 0.19 -11.05
CA CYS A 126 7.14 1.55 -10.62
C CYS A 126 8.48 2.27 -10.36
N ALA A 127 8.70 3.39 -11.03
CA ALA A 127 9.90 4.20 -10.90
C ALA A 127 9.78 5.14 -9.69
N ALA A 128 10.91 5.51 -9.07
CA ALA A 128 10.92 6.45 -7.94
C ALA A 128 10.51 7.85 -8.40
N ALA A 129 9.61 8.49 -7.64
CA ALA A 129 9.08 9.80 -7.95
C ALA A 129 10.09 10.92 -7.64
N SER A 130 10.11 11.95 -8.49
CA SER A 130 10.89 13.18 -8.32
C SER A 130 10.17 14.23 -7.47
N TYR A 131 8.88 14.03 -7.20
CA TYR A 131 8.01 14.95 -6.47
C TYR A 131 7.31 14.25 -5.31
N GLY A 132 6.95 15.03 -4.29
CA GLY A 132 6.05 14.58 -3.22
C GLY A 132 4.64 14.35 -3.74
N VAL A 133 3.77 13.80 -2.88
CA VAL A 133 2.39 13.42 -3.26
C VAL A 133 1.55 14.60 -3.76
N SER A 134 1.85 15.84 -3.33
CA SER A 134 1.15 17.04 -3.82
C SER A 134 1.64 17.50 -5.20
N GLY A 135 2.85 17.12 -5.59
CA GLY A 135 3.44 17.43 -6.90
C GLY A 135 3.23 16.33 -7.93
N MET A 136 2.79 15.15 -7.49
CA MET A 136 2.51 14.01 -8.35
C MET A 136 1.08 14.12 -8.92
N PRO A 137 0.91 14.27 -10.24
CA PRO A 137 -0.42 14.30 -10.86
C PRO A 137 -1.08 12.93 -10.75
N LEU A 138 -2.40 12.94 -10.58
CA LEU A 138 -3.22 11.74 -10.58
C LEU A 138 -3.70 11.45 -12.00
N VAL A 139 -3.28 10.34 -12.59
CA VAL A 139 -3.55 9.96 -13.98
C VAL A 139 -4.20 8.58 -14.01
N GLU A 140 -5.37 8.47 -14.65
CA GLU A 140 -6.17 7.23 -14.67
C GLU A 140 -5.36 6.01 -15.11
N GLY A 141 -5.48 4.91 -14.37
CA GLY A 141 -4.80 3.64 -14.63
C GLY A 141 -3.33 3.57 -14.19
N GLU A 142 -2.77 4.69 -13.73
CA GLU A 142 -1.43 4.70 -13.14
C GLU A 142 -1.46 4.18 -11.69
N LEU A 143 -0.38 3.50 -11.33
CA LEU A 143 -0.13 3.02 -9.98
C LEU A 143 0.72 4.01 -9.20
N TYR A 144 0.40 4.19 -7.93
CA TYR A 144 1.15 4.96 -6.96
C TYR A 144 1.43 4.07 -5.76
N VAL A 145 2.70 3.80 -5.52
CA VAL A 145 3.18 2.91 -4.47
C VAL A 145 3.86 3.76 -3.41
N LEU A 146 3.27 3.81 -2.24
CA LEU A 146 3.88 4.35 -1.02
C LEU A 146 4.53 3.19 -0.30
N ALA A 147 5.86 3.18 -0.19
CA ALA A 147 6.58 2.10 0.46
C ALA A 147 7.68 2.66 1.36
N VAL A 148 7.88 2.02 2.51
CA VAL A 148 9.02 2.34 3.36
C VAL A 148 10.29 1.86 2.65
N SER A 149 11.25 2.77 2.49
CA SER A 149 12.56 2.51 1.88
C SER A 149 13.66 3.08 2.76
N SER A 150 14.91 2.71 2.49
CA SER A 150 16.10 3.21 3.21
C SER A 150 17.25 3.50 2.25
N TYR A 151 18.18 4.37 2.67
CA TYR A 151 19.37 4.78 1.90
C TYR A 151 20.66 4.74 2.70
#